data_AF-A0AB36ZSX2-F1
#
_entry.id   AF-A0AB36ZSX2-F1
#
_cell.length_a   1.000
_cell.length_b   1.000
_cell.length_c   1.000
_cell.angle_alpha   90.00
_cell.angle_beta   90.00
_cell.angle_gamma   90.00
#
_symmetry.space_group_name_H-M   'P 1'
#
loop_
_entity.id
_entity.type
_entity.pdbx_description
1 polymer ?
#
loop_
_entity_poly.entity_id
_entity_poly.type
_entity_poly.pdbx_seq_one_letter_code
_entity_poly.pdbx_strand_id
1 'polypeptide(L)'
;MKNFIIDILPKADFTQVPMITDFFIWMTNSSIALLNYIPIFFILFALIAIMEDVGYMPRMAFILDKIFKKFGLHGQSTLPLVLGGAMVGGCAVPGVMSTKGISDERARMATILTVPYMNCLAKVPFYTLLLGAFFKPEMALMMFFISTITIFIALLIAKLLTTTVLKTRQTAPFVMELPPYHVPTIKGVFIRSFQKVWIYIKKVVTIVLAVAVILFAMLEFPGLNEESTLKYEKQSLAYLSKFDKQIKNNKYYELVDTKKEVSDLLNYYDGYRAKRMAATSKEDAKQLDKKFKLINANYYTFLKPKRDKEAKKINRAIRKLSRDRKKVLREMKNEKIENSILGMTGRALEPITKYAGFDWKINVAFLSSFAARESAVATLGSIYENNKADSKRAEEAMAENSGYTPLHAAAIIIFMILTPPCIATMIVVKMQTNSYKWMIFAIFFPVFLGIAMSSLTFTVGNIFSLNGVEAMATFYFAIVFITLILAFYPSKSINWKGGLNKV
;
A
#
# COMPACT_ATOMS: atom_id res chain seq x y z
N MET A 1 20.70 -4.55 -2.44
CA MET A 1 19.94 -5.82 -2.34
C MET A 1 19.27 -6.20 -3.66
N LYS A 2 18.30 -5.43 -4.17
CA LYS A 2 17.61 -5.73 -5.45
C LYS A 2 18.51 -6.01 -6.65
N ASN A 3 19.50 -5.15 -6.91
CA ASN A 3 20.42 -5.31 -8.05
C ASN A 3 21.30 -6.57 -7.93
N PHE A 4 21.63 -6.99 -6.72
CA PHE A 4 22.42 -8.20 -6.47
C PHE A 4 21.63 -9.46 -6.82
N ILE A 5 20.33 -9.47 -6.51
CA ILE A 5 19.43 -10.59 -6.82
C ILE A 5 19.16 -10.68 -8.33
N ILE A 6 18.99 -9.53 -9.01
CA ILE A 6 18.82 -9.47 -10.47
C ILE A 6 20.08 -9.98 -11.20
N ASP A 7 21.27 -9.73 -10.66
CA ASP A 7 22.53 -10.17 -11.28
C ASP A 7 22.77 -11.70 -11.13
N ILE A 8 22.06 -12.39 -10.22
CA ILE A 8 22.18 -13.86 -9.96
C ILE A 8 21.10 -14.67 -10.71
N LEU A 9 19.94 -14.08 -10.98
CA LEU A 9 18.79 -14.76 -11.57
C LEU A 9 18.91 -14.92 -13.11
N PRO A 10 18.23 -15.91 -13.71
CA PRO A 10 18.23 -16.07 -15.15
C PRO A 10 17.69 -14.80 -15.83
N LYS A 11 18.45 -14.32 -16.82
CA LYS A 11 18.14 -13.09 -17.55
C LYS A 11 16.87 -13.28 -18.36
N ALA A 12 16.10 -12.19 -18.50
CA ALA A 12 14.87 -12.19 -19.29
C ALA A 12 15.17 -12.44 -20.77
N ASP A 13 14.45 -13.37 -21.40
CA ASP A 13 14.45 -13.51 -22.85
C ASP A 13 13.63 -12.34 -23.48
N PHE A 14 13.61 -12.24 -24.81
CA PHE A 14 13.01 -11.09 -25.50
C PHE A 14 11.54 -10.88 -25.13
N THR A 15 10.76 -11.97 -25.01
CA THR A 15 9.33 -11.97 -24.67
C THR A 15 8.99 -12.62 -23.33
N GLN A 16 9.88 -13.44 -22.76
CA GLN A 16 9.60 -14.22 -21.56
C GLN A 16 10.54 -13.80 -20.43
N VAL A 17 9.98 -13.26 -19.35
CA VAL A 17 10.68 -13.15 -18.07
C VAL A 17 10.45 -14.48 -17.34
N PRO A 18 11.50 -15.19 -16.91
CA PRO A 18 11.31 -16.41 -16.13
C PRO A 18 10.47 -16.11 -14.88
N MET A 19 9.43 -16.90 -14.64
CA MET A 19 8.53 -16.74 -13.48
C MET A 19 9.30 -16.72 -12.15
N ILE A 20 10.39 -17.51 -12.07
CA ILE A 20 11.31 -17.52 -10.94
C ILE A 20 11.90 -16.13 -10.71
N THR A 21 12.36 -15.47 -11.76
CA THR A 21 12.96 -14.13 -11.67
C THR A 21 11.93 -13.11 -11.20
N ASP A 22 10.72 -13.12 -11.76
CA ASP A 22 9.64 -12.22 -11.34
C ASP A 22 9.22 -12.44 -9.89
N PHE A 23 9.11 -13.71 -9.47
CA PHE A 23 8.80 -14.09 -8.09
C PHE A 23 9.84 -13.55 -7.10
N PHE A 24 11.13 -13.79 -7.34
CA PHE A 24 12.19 -13.33 -6.44
C PHE A 24 12.30 -11.81 -6.42
N ILE A 25 12.13 -11.13 -7.55
CA ILE A 25 12.10 -9.66 -7.60
C ILE A 25 10.95 -9.12 -6.76
N TRP A 26 9.76 -9.70 -6.88
CA TRP A 26 8.60 -9.26 -6.14
C TRP A 26 8.70 -9.58 -4.63
N MET A 27 9.25 -10.74 -4.23
CA MET A 27 9.54 -11.08 -2.83
C MET A 27 10.56 -10.12 -2.21
N THR A 28 11.58 -9.75 -2.98
CA THR A 28 12.61 -8.79 -2.54
C THR A 28 12.01 -7.40 -2.35
N ASN A 29 11.20 -6.92 -3.29
CA ASN A 29 10.56 -5.60 -3.17
C ASN A 29 9.62 -5.57 -1.95
N SER A 30 8.86 -6.64 -1.71
CA SER A 30 7.97 -6.76 -0.55
C SER A 30 8.75 -6.75 0.76
N SER A 31 9.88 -7.48 0.83
CA SER A 31 10.77 -7.49 1.99
C SER A 31 11.41 -6.13 2.26
N ILE A 32 11.91 -5.45 1.22
CA ILE A 32 12.51 -4.11 1.34
C ILE A 32 11.48 -3.10 1.86
N ALA A 33 10.25 -3.14 1.36
CA ALA A 33 9.18 -2.27 1.82
C ALA A 33 8.92 -2.44 3.32
N LEU A 34 8.88 -3.67 3.82
CA LEU A 34 8.73 -3.94 5.26
C LEU A 34 9.92 -3.44 6.09
N LEU A 35 11.15 -3.65 5.62
CA LEU A 35 12.37 -3.25 6.34
C LEU A 35 12.45 -1.73 6.52
N ASN A 36 11.94 -0.96 5.57
CA ASN A 36 11.92 0.50 5.64
C ASN A 36 11.07 1.03 6.82
N TYR A 37 10.12 0.25 7.35
CA TYR A 37 9.30 0.65 8.48
C TYR A 37 9.90 0.33 9.85
N ILE A 38 10.93 -0.51 9.92
CA ILE A 38 11.56 -0.90 11.20
C ILE A 38 12.09 0.32 11.97
N PRO A 39 12.83 1.27 11.36
CA PRO A 39 13.31 2.45 12.09
C PRO A 39 12.15 3.31 12.60
N ILE A 40 11.09 3.46 11.81
CA ILE A 40 9.91 4.26 12.17
C ILE A 40 9.19 3.63 13.36
N PHE A 41 8.99 2.31 13.36
CA PHE A 41 8.38 1.62 14.49
C PHE A 41 9.25 1.66 15.74
N PHE A 42 10.58 1.58 15.59
CA PHE A 42 11.48 1.71 16.73
C PHE A 42 11.33 3.09 17.40
N ILE A 43 11.33 4.17 16.62
CA ILE A 43 11.11 5.53 17.12
C ILE A 43 9.73 5.66 17.77
N LEU A 44 8.68 5.19 17.10
CA LEU A 44 7.32 5.22 17.62
C LEU A 44 7.22 4.51 18.99
N PHE A 45 7.70 3.26 19.09
CA PHE A 45 7.68 2.51 20.36
C PHE A 45 8.55 3.12 21.44
N ALA A 46 9.66 3.77 21.09
CA ALA A 46 10.48 4.51 22.04
C ALA A 46 9.72 5.70 22.64
N LEU A 47 9.03 6.49 21.81
CA LEU A 47 8.20 7.60 22.28
C LEU A 47 7.04 7.13 23.16
N ILE A 48 6.39 6.02 22.81
CA ILE A 48 5.33 5.43 23.63
C ILE A 48 5.87 4.93 24.96
N ALA A 49 7.01 4.23 24.96
CA ALA A 49 7.64 3.74 26.18
C ALA A 49 8.05 4.89 27.11
N ILE A 50 8.55 6.01 26.56
CA ILE A 50 8.79 7.25 27.31
C ILE A 50 7.49 7.77 27.92
N MET A 51 6.40 7.84 27.16
CA MET A 51 5.13 8.37 27.65
C MET A 51 4.46 7.47 28.71
N GLU A 52 4.65 6.16 28.58
CA GLU A 52 4.22 5.15 29.56
C GLU A 52 5.03 5.27 30.86
N ASP A 53 6.37 5.35 30.75
CA ASP A 53 7.25 5.56 31.90
C ASP A 53 7.01 6.93 32.55
N VAL A 54 6.77 8.02 31.85
CA VAL A 54 6.52 9.29 32.57
C VAL A 54 5.21 9.24 33.39
N GLY A 55 4.34 8.24 33.18
CA GLY A 55 3.02 8.20 33.83
C GLY A 55 2.05 9.21 33.20
N TYR A 56 2.34 9.66 31.97
CA TYR A 56 1.45 10.54 31.20
C TYR A 56 0.22 9.78 30.68
N MET A 57 0.36 8.48 30.41
CA MET A 57 -0.71 7.67 29.82
C MET A 57 -1.96 7.55 30.72
N PRO A 58 -1.88 7.24 32.03
CA PRO A 58 -3.05 7.23 32.91
C PRO A 58 -3.77 8.58 33.00
N ARG A 59 -3.01 9.69 32.95
CA ARG A 59 -3.56 11.06 32.99
C ARG A 59 -4.30 11.40 31.70
N MET A 60 -3.72 11.07 30.54
CA MET A 60 -4.40 11.23 29.26
C MET A 60 -5.69 10.40 29.22
N ALA A 61 -5.66 9.16 29.72
CA ALA A 61 -6.84 8.32 29.83
C ALA A 61 -7.93 8.95 30.70
N PHE A 62 -7.57 9.54 31.84
CA PHE A 62 -8.52 10.26 32.72
C PHE A 62 -9.13 11.49 32.03
N ILE A 63 -8.31 12.33 31.37
CA ILE A 63 -8.79 13.53 30.68
C ILE A 63 -9.75 13.18 29.53
N LEU A 64 -9.42 12.14 28.76
CA LEU A 64 -10.23 11.73 27.60
C LEU A 64 -11.44 10.88 27.96
N ASP A 65 -11.53 10.36 29.19
CA ASP A 65 -12.64 9.52 29.64
C ASP A 65 -14.00 10.24 29.49
N LYS A 66 -14.07 11.54 29.84
CA LYS A 66 -15.29 12.35 29.69
C LYS A 66 -15.79 12.41 28.25
N ILE A 67 -14.88 12.47 27.29
CA ILE A 67 -15.23 12.52 25.86
C ILE A 67 -15.62 11.12 25.38
N PHE A 68 -14.79 10.12 25.69
CA PHE A 68 -14.98 8.74 25.23
C PHE A 68 -16.23 8.07 25.79
N LYS A 69 -16.60 8.37 27.02
CA LYS A 69 -17.83 7.86 27.64
C LYS A 69 -19.08 8.25 26.85
N LYS A 70 -19.10 9.42 26.19
CA LYS A 70 -20.22 9.85 25.30
C LYS A 70 -20.38 8.94 24.08
N PHE A 71 -19.31 8.26 23.67
CA PHE A 71 -19.28 7.34 22.52
C PHE A 71 -19.30 5.86 22.94
N GLY A 72 -19.53 5.56 24.22
CA GLY A 72 -19.52 4.19 24.75
C GLY A 72 -18.12 3.57 24.83
N LEU A 73 -17.07 4.41 24.78
CA LEU A 73 -15.68 4.03 24.98
C LEU A 73 -15.25 4.37 26.41
N HIS A 74 -14.09 3.89 26.79
CA HIS A 74 -13.48 4.09 28.11
C HIS A 74 -12.13 4.81 27.94
N GLY A 75 -11.71 5.64 28.91
CA GLY A 75 -10.45 6.38 28.87
C GLY A 75 -9.20 5.56 28.53
N GLN A 76 -9.13 4.30 28.94
CA GLN A 76 -8.06 3.34 28.58
C GLN A 76 -7.97 3.04 27.07
N SER A 77 -9.02 3.36 26.30
CA SER A 77 -9.04 3.26 24.83
C SER A 77 -8.17 4.30 24.14
N THR A 78 -7.71 5.32 24.87
CA THR A 78 -6.80 6.35 24.34
C THR A 78 -5.55 5.74 23.74
N LEU A 79 -4.88 4.86 24.49
CA LEU A 79 -3.64 4.26 24.04
C LEU A 79 -3.84 3.47 22.72
N PRO A 80 -4.78 2.52 22.62
CA PRO A 80 -5.06 1.83 21.36
C PRO A 80 -5.34 2.74 20.17
N LEU A 81 -6.11 3.81 20.36
CA LEU A 81 -6.45 4.73 19.27
C LEU A 81 -5.23 5.55 18.82
N VAL A 82 -4.42 6.03 19.77
CA VAL A 82 -3.16 6.72 19.46
C VAL A 82 -2.20 5.80 18.70
N LEU A 83 -2.00 4.56 19.18
CA LEU A 83 -1.17 3.55 18.53
C LEU A 83 -1.68 3.13 17.15
N GLY A 84 -3.01 3.06 17.01
CA GLY A 84 -3.70 2.71 15.77
C GLY A 84 -3.55 3.72 14.65
N GLY A 85 -3.22 4.98 15.00
CA GLY A 85 -3.04 6.07 14.03
C GLY A 85 -3.98 7.25 14.23
N ALA A 86 -4.24 7.66 15.48
CA ALA A 86 -4.96 8.91 15.75
C ALA A 86 -4.26 10.13 15.11
N MET A 87 -2.94 10.07 14.91
CA MET A 87 -2.16 10.99 14.09
C MET A 87 -1.49 10.17 12.98
N VAL A 88 -1.36 10.75 11.78
CA VAL A 88 -0.78 10.11 10.59
C VAL A 88 0.52 9.41 10.95
N GLY A 89 0.53 8.07 10.95
CA GLY A 89 1.74 7.28 11.21
C GLY A 89 1.63 6.11 12.20
N GLY A 90 0.43 5.76 12.68
CA GLY A 90 0.24 4.58 13.53
C GLY A 90 0.18 3.26 12.76
N CYS A 91 0.08 2.15 13.51
CA CYS A 91 -0.19 0.83 12.96
C CYS A 91 -1.32 0.16 13.72
N ALA A 92 -2.34 -0.30 13.00
CA ALA A 92 -3.50 -0.93 13.61
C ALA A 92 -3.14 -2.26 14.32
N VAL A 93 -2.04 -2.93 13.94
CA VAL A 93 -1.57 -4.17 14.61
C VAL A 93 -1.24 -3.94 16.09
N PRO A 94 -0.26 -3.10 16.48
CA PRO A 94 -0.01 -2.79 17.89
C PRO A 94 -1.19 -2.05 18.55
N GLY A 95 -1.95 -1.24 17.80
CA GLY A 95 -3.18 -0.62 18.29
C GLY A 95 -4.16 -1.66 18.84
N VAL A 96 -4.52 -2.66 18.05
CA VAL A 96 -5.43 -3.74 18.49
C VAL A 96 -4.78 -4.60 19.58
N MET A 97 -3.47 -4.85 19.56
CA MET A 97 -2.82 -5.63 20.64
C MET A 97 -2.87 -4.93 22.00
N SER A 98 -2.85 -3.60 22.02
CA SER A 98 -2.85 -2.82 23.26
C SER A 98 -4.21 -2.76 23.97
N THR A 99 -5.30 -3.17 23.31
CA THR A 99 -6.64 -3.19 23.92
C THR A 99 -6.76 -4.20 25.05
N LYS A 100 -5.79 -5.12 25.22
CA LYS A 100 -5.75 -6.07 26.34
C LYS A 100 -5.71 -5.37 27.71
N GLY A 101 -5.22 -4.13 27.78
CA GLY A 101 -5.21 -3.34 29.01
C GLY A 101 -6.56 -2.73 29.40
N ILE A 102 -7.58 -2.80 28.54
CA ILE A 102 -8.92 -2.28 28.83
C ILE A 102 -9.68 -3.29 29.68
N SER A 103 -10.06 -2.88 30.90
CA SER A 103 -10.80 -3.73 31.85
C SER A 103 -12.26 -3.95 31.41
N ASP A 104 -12.91 -2.91 30.90
CA ASP A 104 -14.29 -2.98 30.41
C ASP A 104 -14.39 -3.77 29.10
N GLU A 105 -15.09 -4.91 29.10
CA GLU A 105 -15.18 -5.77 27.93
C GLU A 105 -15.95 -5.11 26.78
N ARG A 106 -17.00 -4.32 27.08
CA ARG A 106 -17.77 -3.60 26.06
C ARG A 106 -16.90 -2.56 25.35
N ALA A 107 -16.24 -1.69 26.11
CA ALA A 107 -15.31 -0.72 25.55
C ALA A 107 -14.13 -1.41 24.85
N ARG A 108 -13.58 -2.51 25.39
CA ARG A 108 -12.50 -3.28 24.76
C ARG A 108 -12.90 -3.77 23.37
N MET A 109 -14.08 -4.38 23.25
CA MET A 109 -14.57 -4.87 21.96
C MET A 109 -14.85 -3.72 20.97
N ALA A 110 -15.45 -2.62 21.44
CA ALA A 110 -15.67 -1.44 20.62
C ALA A 110 -14.34 -0.89 20.09
N THR A 111 -13.32 -0.77 20.96
CA THR A 111 -11.98 -0.29 20.58
C THR A 111 -11.26 -1.23 19.61
N ILE A 112 -11.37 -2.55 19.78
CA ILE A 112 -10.81 -3.53 18.84
C ILE A 112 -11.37 -3.33 17.42
N LEU A 113 -12.67 -3.03 17.30
CA LEU A 113 -13.35 -2.87 16.02
C LEU A 113 -13.22 -1.46 15.42
N THR A 114 -12.89 -0.46 16.23
CA THR A 114 -12.77 0.94 15.77
C THR A 114 -11.34 1.33 15.42
N VAL A 115 -10.32 0.76 16.09
CA VAL A 115 -8.90 0.97 15.75
C VAL A 115 -8.59 0.72 14.26
N PRO A 116 -9.15 -0.30 13.59
CA PRO A 116 -9.01 -0.51 12.14
C PRO A 116 -9.39 0.68 11.25
N TYR A 117 -10.26 1.57 11.69
CA TYR A 117 -10.67 2.77 10.93
C TYR A 117 -9.64 3.90 10.99
N MET A 118 -8.61 3.78 11.82
CA MET A 118 -7.53 4.76 11.89
C MET A 118 -6.64 4.72 10.65
N ASN A 119 -6.01 5.86 10.35
CA ASN A 119 -5.06 5.96 9.27
C ASN A 119 -3.74 5.26 9.65
N CYS A 120 -3.54 4.07 9.11
CA CYS A 120 -2.25 3.41 9.22
C CYS A 120 -1.22 4.07 8.31
N LEU A 121 0.05 4.04 8.73
CA LEU A 121 1.17 4.64 7.99
C LEU A 121 1.26 4.11 6.54
N ALA A 122 0.88 2.85 6.32
CA ALA A 122 0.90 2.23 5.00
C ALA A 122 -0.18 2.75 4.03
N LYS A 123 -1.21 3.48 4.50
CA LYS A 123 -2.18 4.18 3.63
C LYS A 123 -1.62 5.49 3.07
N VAL A 124 -0.62 6.09 3.73
CA VAL A 124 -0.07 7.41 3.36
C VAL A 124 0.48 7.46 1.93
N PRO A 125 1.28 6.49 1.45
CA PRO A 125 1.77 6.50 0.07
C PRO A 125 0.65 6.52 -0.98
N PHE A 126 -0.46 5.87 -0.68
CA PHE A 126 -1.63 5.85 -1.56
C PHE A 126 -2.32 7.21 -1.62
N TYR A 127 -2.47 7.87 -0.47
CA TYR A 127 -2.98 9.23 -0.42
C TYR A 127 -2.04 10.20 -1.14
N THR A 128 -0.72 10.12 -0.93
CA THR A 128 0.23 11.01 -1.62
C THR A 128 0.21 10.81 -3.14
N LEU A 129 0.02 9.58 -3.64
CA LEU A 129 -0.13 9.31 -5.06
C LEU A 129 -1.34 10.04 -5.65
N LEU A 130 -2.52 9.89 -5.02
CA LEU A 130 -3.75 10.53 -5.50
C LEU A 130 -3.73 12.04 -5.36
N LEU A 131 -3.22 12.57 -4.24
CA LEU A 131 -3.11 14.00 -4.03
C LEU A 131 -2.09 14.63 -4.99
N GLY A 132 -0.95 13.97 -5.23
CA GLY A 132 0.03 14.44 -6.19
C GLY A 132 -0.45 14.36 -7.64
N ALA A 133 -1.40 13.47 -7.95
CA ALA A 133 -2.00 13.36 -9.28
C ALA A 133 -3.10 14.43 -9.52
N PHE A 134 -4.03 14.60 -8.58
CA PHE A 134 -5.26 15.38 -8.80
C PHE A 134 -5.39 16.66 -7.95
N PHE A 135 -4.63 16.79 -6.85
CA PHE A 135 -4.80 17.85 -5.84
C PHE A 135 -3.48 18.55 -5.48
N LYS A 136 -2.59 18.75 -6.47
CA LYS A 136 -1.26 19.38 -6.25
C LYS A 136 -1.32 20.70 -5.44
N PRO A 137 -2.19 21.69 -5.75
CA PRO A 137 -2.20 22.95 -5.01
C PRO A 137 -2.77 22.81 -3.58
N GLU A 138 -3.71 21.89 -3.38
CA GLU A 138 -4.50 21.76 -2.14
C GLU A 138 -4.09 20.54 -1.31
N MET A 139 -2.90 19.98 -1.57
CA MET A 139 -2.40 18.75 -0.95
C MET A 139 -2.38 18.82 0.58
N ALA A 140 -2.00 19.97 1.15
CA ALA A 140 -1.95 20.17 2.60
C ALA A 140 -3.35 20.13 3.24
N LEU A 141 -4.31 20.81 2.63
CA LEU A 141 -5.70 20.87 3.10
C LEU A 141 -6.37 19.49 3.00
N MET A 142 -6.16 18.77 1.90
CA MET A 142 -6.67 17.42 1.74
C MET A 142 -6.04 16.44 2.75
N MET A 143 -4.73 16.54 3.00
CA MET A 143 -4.08 15.73 4.05
C MET A 143 -4.62 16.04 5.44
N PHE A 144 -4.95 17.30 5.73
CA PHE A 144 -5.59 17.68 6.98
C PHE A 144 -6.98 17.03 7.13
N PHE A 145 -7.81 17.05 6.09
CA PHE A 145 -9.10 16.36 6.08
C PHE A 145 -8.94 14.85 6.28
N ILE A 146 -8.06 14.20 5.51
CA ILE A 146 -7.79 12.76 5.62
C ILE A 146 -7.35 12.39 7.04
N SER A 147 -6.44 13.16 7.63
CA SER A 147 -5.89 12.90 8.96
C SER A 147 -6.95 13.03 10.07
N THR A 148 -7.75 14.08 10.04
CA THR A 148 -8.67 14.39 11.15
C THR A 148 -9.99 13.62 11.03
N ILE A 149 -10.47 13.33 9.81
CA ILE A 149 -11.75 12.64 9.60
C ILE A 149 -11.79 11.24 10.20
N THR A 150 -10.65 10.52 10.23
CA THR A 150 -10.60 9.17 10.80
C THR A 150 -10.91 9.12 12.28
N ILE A 151 -10.57 10.17 13.04
CA ILE A 151 -10.89 10.24 14.47
C ILE A 151 -12.42 10.32 14.63
N PHE A 152 -13.07 11.20 13.87
CA PHE A 152 -14.52 11.36 13.91
C PHE A 152 -15.24 10.09 13.45
N ILE A 153 -14.80 9.49 12.35
CA ILE A 153 -15.33 8.20 11.87
C ILE A 153 -15.19 7.12 12.94
N ALA A 154 -14.02 6.98 13.57
CA ALA A 154 -13.81 5.96 14.58
C ALA A 154 -14.72 6.16 15.81
N LEU A 155 -14.91 7.41 16.26
CA LEU A 155 -15.83 7.74 17.36
C LEU A 155 -17.29 7.51 16.99
N LEU A 156 -17.69 7.89 15.78
CA LEU A 156 -19.02 7.66 15.22
C LEU A 156 -19.33 6.16 15.17
N ILE A 157 -18.40 5.36 14.64
CA ILE A 157 -18.55 3.91 14.55
C ILE A 157 -18.52 3.27 15.94
N ALA A 158 -17.68 3.74 16.87
CA ALA A 158 -17.69 3.27 18.25
C ALA A 158 -19.07 3.42 18.89
N LYS A 159 -19.71 4.57 18.66
CA LYS A 159 -21.06 4.84 19.15
C LYS A 159 -22.12 3.97 18.48
N LEU A 160 -22.05 3.80 17.16
CA LEU A 160 -22.95 2.91 16.44
C LEU A 160 -22.82 1.46 16.92
N LEU A 161 -21.60 0.94 17.06
CA LEU A 161 -21.35 -0.42 17.54
C LEU A 161 -21.79 -0.62 19.00
N THR A 162 -21.53 0.36 19.87
CA THR A 162 -21.92 0.26 21.28
C THR A 162 -23.43 0.32 21.47
N THR A 163 -24.15 1.10 20.67
CA THR A 163 -25.61 1.23 20.76
C THR A 163 -26.37 0.08 20.10
N THR A 164 -25.80 -0.55 19.07
CA THR A 164 -26.43 -1.65 18.31
C THR A 164 -25.91 -3.02 18.75
N VAL A 165 -24.74 -3.42 18.22
CA VAL A 165 -24.21 -4.79 18.32
C VAL A 165 -23.70 -5.14 19.73
N LEU A 166 -23.13 -4.18 20.45
CA LEU A 166 -22.50 -4.41 21.77
C LEU A 166 -23.38 -3.99 22.96
N LYS A 167 -24.69 -3.81 22.74
CA LYS A 167 -25.63 -3.38 23.79
C LYS A 167 -25.75 -4.36 24.96
N THR A 168 -25.54 -5.65 24.71
CA THR A 168 -25.72 -6.74 25.69
C THR A 168 -24.52 -6.95 26.60
N ARG A 169 -23.37 -6.30 26.34
CA ARG A 169 -22.17 -6.46 27.16
C ARG A 169 -22.18 -5.53 28.37
N GLN A 170 -21.73 -6.05 29.52
CA GLN A 170 -21.67 -5.33 30.78
C GLN A 170 -20.58 -4.25 30.76
N THR A 171 -20.80 -3.16 31.49
CA THR A 171 -19.80 -2.09 31.68
C THR A 171 -19.18 -2.14 33.07
N ALA A 172 -17.85 -2.14 33.15
CA ALA A 172 -17.10 -2.07 34.41
C ALA A 172 -16.91 -0.61 34.91
N PRO A 173 -16.94 -0.34 36.23
CA PRO A 173 -16.61 0.98 36.78
C PRO A 173 -15.15 1.37 36.51
N PHE A 174 -14.90 2.64 36.17
CA PHE A 174 -13.54 3.15 35.98
C PHE A 174 -12.89 3.45 37.33
N VAL A 175 -11.97 2.58 37.77
CA VAL A 175 -11.07 2.81 38.90
C VAL A 175 -9.65 2.73 38.36
N MET A 176 -8.90 3.83 38.47
CA MET A 176 -7.52 3.88 38.03
C MET A 176 -6.70 4.65 39.05
N GLU A 177 -5.69 4.00 39.60
CA GLU A 177 -4.70 4.65 40.46
C GLU A 177 -3.81 5.54 39.58
N LEU A 178 -3.65 6.81 39.97
CA LEU A 178 -2.81 7.77 39.26
C LEU A 178 -1.37 7.62 39.74
N PRO A 179 -0.43 7.12 38.90
CA PRO A 179 0.95 6.98 39.33
C PRO A 179 1.65 8.34 39.46
N PRO A 180 2.66 8.45 40.34
CA PRO A 180 3.52 9.62 40.40
C PRO A 180 4.35 9.77 39.12
N TYR A 181 4.74 11.00 38.80
CA TYR A 181 5.64 11.26 37.67
C TYR A 181 7.01 10.65 37.97
N HIS A 182 7.54 9.88 37.03
CA HIS A 182 8.91 9.41 37.08
C HIS A 182 9.67 9.75 35.80
N VAL A 183 10.98 9.95 35.94
CA VAL A 183 11.84 10.14 34.76
C VAL A 183 12.01 8.78 34.05
N PRO A 184 11.94 8.76 32.70
CA PRO A 184 12.06 7.51 31.94
C PRO A 184 13.50 7.03 31.97
N THR A 185 13.69 5.71 32.09
CA THR A 185 15.04 5.12 32.05
C THR A 185 15.43 4.80 30.61
N ILE A 186 16.54 5.35 30.12
CA ILE A 186 17.00 5.15 28.73
C ILE A 186 17.12 3.66 28.39
N LYS A 187 17.69 2.87 29.32
CA LYS A 187 17.83 1.42 29.17
C LYS A 187 16.48 0.70 29.11
N GLY A 188 15.52 1.12 29.94
CA GLY A 188 14.16 0.55 29.94
C GLY A 188 13.43 0.81 28.64
N VAL A 189 13.46 2.06 28.17
CA VAL A 189 12.88 2.48 26.89
C VAL A 189 13.49 1.68 25.73
N PHE A 190 14.82 1.56 25.67
CA PHE A 190 15.50 0.85 24.58
C PHE A 190 15.14 -0.65 24.55
N ILE A 191 15.20 -1.33 25.71
CA ILE A 191 14.88 -2.75 25.81
C ILE A 191 13.42 -3.02 25.42
N ARG A 192 12.47 -2.24 25.96
CA ARG A 192 11.05 -2.40 25.64
C ARG A 192 10.78 -2.15 24.16
N SER A 193 11.35 -1.10 23.59
CA SER A 193 11.19 -0.77 22.17
C SER A 193 11.73 -1.89 21.28
N PHE A 194 12.93 -2.39 21.59
CA PHE A 194 13.53 -3.49 20.85
C PHE A 194 12.70 -4.78 20.94
N GLN A 195 12.21 -5.14 22.13
CA GLN A 195 11.35 -6.30 22.32
C GLN A 195 10.05 -6.20 21.50
N LYS A 196 9.40 -5.03 21.48
CA LYS A 196 8.17 -4.81 20.70
C LYS A 196 8.43 -4.91 19.19
N VAL A 197 9.52 -4.31 18.70
CA VAL A 197 9.95 -4.42 17.30
C VAL A 197 10.26 -5.87 16.93
N TRP A 198 10.93 -6.62 17.80
CA TRP A 198 11.26 -8.03 17.55
C TRP A 198 10.02 -8.92 17.45
N ILE A 199 9.04 -8.72 18.34
CA ILE A 199 7.73 -9.41 18.28
C ILE A 199 7.02 -9.07 16.97
N TYR A 200 7.05 -7.80 16.57
CA TYR A 200 6.48 -7.35 15.29
C TYR A 200 7.14 -8.05 14.11
N ILE A 201 8.48 -8.07 14.05
CA ILE A 201 9.22 -8.72 12.96
C ILE A 201 8.86 -10.21 12.86
N LYS A 202 8.92 -10.97 13.96
CA LYS A 202 8.64 -12.42 13.92
C LYS A 202 7.22 -12.75 13.45
N LYS A 203 6.22 -11.99 13.91
CA LYS A 203 4.80 -12.27 13.59
C LYS A 203 4.37 -11.69 12.26
N VAL A 204 4.81 -10.48 11.90
CA VAL A 204 4.33 -9.79 10.71
C VAL A 204 5.06 -10.25 9.46
N VAL A 205 6.38 -10.50 9.53
CA VAL A 205 7.14 -10.95 8.35
C VAL A 205 6.63 -12.30 7.84
N THR A 206 6.33 -13.25 8.75
CA THR A 206 5.79 -14.57 8.36
C THR A 206 4.43 -14.46 7.67
N ILE A 207 3.52 -13.65 8.21
CA ILE A 207 2.21 -13.41 7.62
C ILE A 207 2.34 -12.72 6.26
N VAL A 208 3.16 -11.66 6.16
CA VAL A 208 3.31 -10.89 4.92
C VAL A 208 3.99 -11.70 3.83
N LEU A 209 4.98 -12.54 4.15
CA LEU A 209 5.59 -13.44 3.15
C LEU A 209 4.58 -14.46 2.60
N ALA A 210 3.75 -15.06 3.47
CA ALA A 210 2.71 -15.99 3.03
C ALA A 210 1.65 -15.31 2.15
N VAL A 211 1.18 -14.14 2.58
CA VAL A 211 0.19 -13.33 1.86
C VAL A 211 0.75 -12.79 0.56
N ALA A 212 2.03 -12.41 0.54
CA ALA A 212 2.74 -12.09 -0.68
C ALA A 212 2.56 -13.29 -1.60
N VAL A 213 3.15 -14.46 -1.32
CA VAL A 213 3.15 -15.63 -2.23
C VAL A 213 1.78 -15.88 -2.87
N ILE A 214 0.71 -15.82 -2.07
CA ILE A 214 -0.68 -15.95 -2.56
C ILE A 214 -1.04 -14.85 -3.57
N LEU A 215 -0.78 -13.58 -3.28
CA LEU A 215 -1.00 -12.49 -4.23
C LEU A 215 -0.23 -12.65 -5.53
N PHE A 216 1.02 -13.13 -5.50
CA PHE A 216 1.76 -13.36 -6.75
C PHE A 216 1.10 -14.46 -7.57
N ALA A 217 0.70 -15.57 -6.93
CA ALA A 217 -0.06 -16.59 -7.62
C ALA A 217 -1.37 -16.03 -8.22
N MET A 218 -2.10 -15.19 -7.47
CA MET A 218 -3.34 -14.56 -7.96
C MET A 218 -3.12 -13.52 -9.07
N LEU A 219 -1.95 -12.88 -9.13
CA LEU A 219 -1.57 -11.92 -10.17
C LEU A 219 -1.02 -12.60 -11.43
N GLU A 220 -0.45 -13.79 -11.27
CA GLU A 220 0.27 -14.50 -12.34
C GLU A 220 -0.60 -15.49 -13.10
N PHE A 221 -1.51 -16.18 -12.40
CA PHE A 221 -2.42 -17.18 -12.98
C PHE A 221 -3.82 -16.59 -13.25
N PRO A 222 -4.54 -17.01 -14.32
CA PRO A 222 -4.20 -18.01 -15.37
C PRO A 222 -3.19 -17.54 -16.45
N GLY A 223 -2.73 -16.30 -16.40
CA GLY A 223 -1.70 -15.78 -17.32
C GLY A 223 -2.28 -15.20 -18.62
N LEU A 224 -1.50 -15.23 -19.69
CA LEU A 224 -1.92 -14.78 -21.03
C LEU A 224 -2.66 -15.91 -21.74
N ASN A 225 -3.77 -15.59 -22.42
CA ASN A 225 -4.45 -16.54 -23.30
C ASN A 225 -3.52 -16.96 -24.45
N GLU A 226 -3.78 -18.13 -25.04
CA GLU A 226 -2.98 -18.65 -26.17
C GLU A 226 -2.97 -17.68 -27.36
N GLU A 227 -4.10 -17.05 -27.65
CA GLU A 227 -4.23 -16.05 -28.72
C GLU A 227 -3.37 -14.79 -28.46
N SER A 228 -3.39 -14.29 -27.23
CA SER A 228 -2.56 -13.15 -26.80
C SER A 228 -1.07 -13.49 -26.86
N THR A 229 -0.71 -14.71 -26.47
CA THR A 229 0.68 -15.20 -26.53
C THR A 229 1.19 -15.22 -27.97
N LEU A 230 0.39 -15.76 -28.90
CA LEU A 230 0.70 -15.76 -30.33
C LEU A 230 0.78 -14.35 -30.92
N LYS A 231 -0.09 -13.43 -30.49
CA LYS A 231 -0.07 -12.01 -30.90
C LYS A 231 1.25 -11.34 -30.50
N TYR A 232 1.69 -11.50 -29.25
CA TYR A 232 2.94 -10.90 -28.77
C TYR A 232 4.18 -11.57 -29.36
N GLU A 233 4.13 -12.88 -29.61
CA GLU A 233 5.19 -13.58 -30.32
C GLU A 233 5.36 -13.06 -31.76
N LYS A 234 4.26 -12.92 -32.51
CA LYS A 234 4.27 -12.32 -33.86
C LYS A 234 4.82 -10.89 -33.85
N GLN A 235 4.40 -10.06 -32.89
CA GLN A 235 4.94 -8.71 -32.75
C GLN A 235 6.44 -8.72 -32.44
N SER A 236 6.89 -9.61 -31.56
CA SER A 236 8.30 -9.73 -31.20
C SER A 236 9.17 -10.13 -32.41
N LEU A 237 8.72 -11.11 -33.20
CA LEU A 237 9.38 -11.53 -34.43
C LEU A 237 9.38 -10.40 -35.49
N ALA A 238 8.33 -9.59 -35.56
CA ALA A 238 8.30 -8.42 -36.43
C ALA A 238 9.33 -7.35 -36.01
N TYR A 239 9.57 -7.16 -34.71
CA TYR A 239 10.62 -6.25 -34.23
C TYR A 239 12.02 -6.82 -34.44
N LEU A 240 12.22 -8.12 -34.18
CA LEU A 240 13.50 -8.79 -34.42
C LEU A 240 13.87 -8.81 -35.90
N SER A 241 12.92 -9.10 -36.80
CA SER A 241 13.15 -9.05 -38.26
C SER A 241 13.43 -7.63 -38.76
N LYS A 242 12.81 -6.60 -38.16
CA LYS A 242 13.15 -5.18 -38.45
C LYS A 242 14.57 -4.83 -38.00
N PHE A 243 15.00 -5.34 -36.85
CA PHE A 243 16.36 -5.15 -36.33
C PHE A 243 17.39 -5.86 -37.21
N ASP A 244 17.13 -7.12 -37.55
CA ASP A 244 17.93 -7.95 -38.45
C ASP A 244 18.15 -7.23 -39.79
N LYS A 245 17.06 -6.83 -40.48
CA LYS A 245 17.12 -6.06 -41.75
C LYS A 245 17.99 -4.81 -41.70
N GLN A 246 18.13 -4.15 -40.54
CA GLN A 246 18.96 -2.95 -40.40
C GLN A 246 20.46 -3.27 -40.27
N ILE A 247 20.81 -4.48 -39.81
CA ILE A 247 22.15 -4.85 -39.39
C ILE A 247 22.79 -5.90 -40.31
N LYS A 248 22.04 -6.58 -41.19
CA LYS A 248 22.56 -7.59 -42.15
C LYS A 248 23.88 -7.25 -42.85
N ASN A 249 24.08 -5.98 -43.21
CA ASN A 249 25.27 -5.54 -43.95
C ASN A 249 26.39 -5.01 -43.06
N ASN A 250 26.37 -5.29 -41.76
CA ASN A 250 27.31 -4.75 -40.77
C ASN A 250 28.41 -5.77 -40.43
N LYS A 251 29.63 -5.28 -40.24
CA LYS A 251 30.80 -6.09 -39.82
C LYS A 251 30.57 -6.88 -38.54
N TYR A 252 29.68 -6.43 -37.66
CA TYR A 252 29.43 -7.07 -36.36
C TYR A 252 28.17 -7.95 -36.33
N TYR A 253 27.60 -8.29 -37.49
CA TYR A 253 26.37 -9.07 -37.59
C TYR A 253 26.50 -10.46 -36.94
N GLU A 254 27.64 -11.14 -37.08
CA GLU A 254 27.92 -12.46 -36.48
C GLU A 254 27.82 -12.46 -34.93
N LEU A 255 27.94 -11.31 -34.28
CA LEU A 255 27.84 -11.19 -32.81
C LEU A 255 26.39 -11.01 -32.32
N VAL A 256 25.43 -10.86 -33.23
CA VAL A 256 24.02 -10.51 -32.97
C VAL A 256 23.05 -11.26 -33.87
N ASP A 257 23.45 -12.41 -34.41
CA ASP A 257 22.67 -13.15 -35.41
C ASP A 257 21.54 -13.94 -34.74
N THR A 258 21.78 -14.48 -33.55
CA THR A 258 20.77 -15.29 -32.85
C THR A 258 19.85 -14.46 -31.95
N LYS A 259 18.59 -14.91 -31.80
CA LYS A 259 17.63 -14.32 -30.84
C LYS A 259 18.21 -14.18 -29.43
N LYS A 260 18.99 -15.17 -28.98
CA LYS A 260 19.64 -15.18 -27.66
C LYS A 260 20.69 -14.08 -27.53
N GLU A 261 21.56 -13.90 -28.52
CA GLU A 261 22.58 -12.84 -28.51
C GLU A 261 21.97 -11.45 -28.56
N VAL A 262 20.92 -11.25 -29.35
CA VAL A 262 20.16 -9.98 -29.37
C VAL A 262 19.52 -9.71 -28.01
N SER A 263 18.99 -10.74 -27.36
CA SER A 263 18.41 -10.67 -26.02
C SER A 263 19.47 -10.32 -24.96
N ASP A 264 20.63 -10.97 -25.01
CA ASP A 264 21.76 -10.70 -24.12
C ASP A 264 22.34 -9.30 -24.31
N LEU A 265 22.46 -8.84 -25.56
CA LEU A 265 22.87 -7.49 -25.89
C LEU A 265 21.87 -6.45 -25.36
N LEU A 266 20.57 -6.72 -25.48
CA LEU A 266 19.52 -5.85 -24.93
C LEU A 266 19.57 -5.81 -23.39
N ASN A 267 19.74 -6.96 -22.74
CA ASN A 267 19.87 -7.05 -21.29
C ASN A 267 21.12 -6.29 -20.81
N TYR A 268 22.24 -6.43 -21.52
CA TYR A 268 23.46 -5.68 -21.26
C TYR A 268 23.27 -4.17 -21.46
N TYR A 269 22.58 -3.77 -22.54
CA TYR A 269 22.26 -2.37 -22.83
C TYR A 269 21.37 -1.73 -21.77
N ASP A 270 20.27 -2.39 -21.42
CA ASP A 270 19.32 -1.91 -20.42
C ASP A 270 19.93 -1.88 -19.01
N GLY A 271 20.74 -2.89 -18.66
CA GLY A 271 21.48 -2.95 -17.40
C GLY A 271 22.50 -1.81 -17.27
N TYR A 272 23.24 -1.50 -18.33
CA TYR A 272 24.15 -0.35 -18.36
C TYR A 272 23.38 0.95 -18.16
N ARG A 273 22.30 1.17 -18.94
CA ARG A 273 21.53 2.41 -18.87
C ARG A 273 20.92 2.61 -17.48
N ALA A 274 20.34 1.57 -16.88
CA ALA A 274 19.74 1.65 -15.54
C ALA A 274 20.79 2.01 -14.47
N LYS A 275 21.95 1.33 -14.47
CA LYS A 275 23.04 1.62 -13.52
C LYS A 275 23.66 3.01 -13.78
N ARG A 276 23.67 3.49 -15.03
CA ARG A 276 24.13 4.84 -15.41
C ARG A 276 23.19 5.94 -14.93
N MET A 277 21.88 5.73 -15.02
CA MET A 277 20.88 6.67 -14.51
C MET A 277 20.88 6.76 -12.98
N ALA A 278 21.30 5.69 -12.28
CA ALA A 278 21.43 5.67 -10.83
C ALA A 278 22.77 6.22 -10.31
N ALA A 279 23.73 6.53 -11.19
CA ALA A 279 25.04 7.04 -10.79
C ALA A 279 24.97 8.56 -10.55
N THR A 280 25.28 9.00 -9.33
CA THR A 280 25.19 10.41 -8.93
C THR A 280 26.46 11.20 -9.25
N SER A 281 27.65 10.56 -9.26
CA SER A 281 28.95 11.20 -9.47
C SER A 281 29.64 10.85 -10.80
N LYS A 282 30.56 11.72 -11.25
CA LYS A 282 31.38 11.49 -12.44
C LYS A 282 32.38 10.34 -12.23
N GLU A 283 32.88 10.13 -11.01
CA GLU A 283 33.72 8.98 -10.66
C GLU A 283 32.95 7.65 -10.77
N ASP A 284 31.73 7.58 -10.24
CA ASP A 284 30.88 6.37 -10.29
C ASP A 284 30.59 5.97 -11.73
N ALA A 285 30.31 6.97 -12.57
CA ALA A 285 30.14 6.80 -14.01
C ALA A 285 31.40 6.20 -14.68
N LYS A 286 32.60 6.67 -14.32
CA LYS A 286 33.87 6.12 -14.86
C LYS A 286 34.13 4.70 -14.36
N GLN A 287 33.83 4.40 -13.10
CA GLN A 287 33.95 3.05 -12.56
C GLN A 287 32.96 2.07 -13.22
N LEU A 288 31.73 2.53 -13.48
CA LEU A 288 30.72 1.75 -14.20
C LEU A 288 31.18 1.41 -15.63
N ASP A 289 31.74 2.40 -16.34
CA ASP A 289 32.28 2.21 -17.69
C ASP A 289 33.40 1.15 -17.71
N LYS A 290 34.30 1.17 -16.70
CA LYS A 290 35.34 0.15 -16.54
C LYS A 290 34.74 -1.25 -16.28
N LYS A 291 33.77 -1.36 -15.36
CA LYS A 291 33.11 -2.64 -15.04
C LYS A 291 32.42 -3.25 -16.25
N PHE A 292 31.63 -2.47 -16.99
CA PHE A 292 30.91 -2.99 -18.16
C PHE A 292 31.87 -3.38 -19.30
N LYS A 293 32.96 -2.62 -19.48
CA LYS A 293 34.01 -2.99 -20.44
C LYS A 293 34.68 -4.33 -20.10
N LEU A 294 34.88 -4.64 -18.82
CA LEU A 294 35.43 -5.92 -18.35
C LEU A 294 34.46 -7.09 -18.57
N ILE A 295 33.15 -6.87 -18.38
CA ILE A 295 32.13 -7.92 -18.52
C ILE A 295 32.01 -8.38 -19.98
N ASN A 296 31.98 -7.46 -20.93
CA ASN A 296 31.92 -7.78 -22.36
C ASN A 296 32.44 -6.63 -23.21
N ALA A 297 33.68 -6.73 -23.69
CA ALA A 297 34.32 -5.70 -24.51
C ALA A 297 33.60 -5.50 -25.86
N ASN A 298 33.08 -6.58 -26.45
CA ASN A 298 32.39 -6.55 -27.74
C ASN A 298 31.09 -5.74 -27.66
N TYR A 299 30.22 -6.05 -26.70
CA TYR A 299 28.97 -5.31 -26.49
C TYR A 299 29.17 -3.88 -25.99
N TYR A 300 30.24 -3.61 -25.24
CA TYR A 300 30.58 -2.24 -24.80
C TYR A 300 30.88 -1.30 -25.98
N THR A 301 31.42 -1.83 -27.07
CA THR A 301 31.72 -1.05 -28.29
C THR A 301 30.45 -0.47 -28.91
N PHE A 302 29.32 -1.17 -28.79
CA PHE A 302 28.01 -0.68 -29.25
C PHE A 302 27.39 0.36 -28.31
N LEU A 303 27.72 0.35 -27.01
CA LEU A 303 27.21 1.31 -26.03
C LEU A 303 27.75 2.74 -26.23
N LYS A 304 29.08 2.84 -26.37
CA LYS A 304 29.79 4.11 -26.64
C LYS A 304 30.56 4.02 -27.95
N PRO A 305 29.87 4.11 -29.09
CA PRO A 305 30.51 4.05 -30.39
C PRO A 305 31.27 5.37 -30.61
N LYS A 306 32.58 5.35 -30.37
CA LYS A 306 33.44 6.55 -30.49
C LYS A 306 33.40 7.10 -31.92
N ARG A 307 34.05 6.41 -32.86
CA ARG A 307 34.23 6.84 -34.26
C ARG A 307 33.67 5.84 -35.30
N ASP A 308 33.34 4.61 -34.91
CA ASP A 308 32.84 3.59 -35.84
C ASP A 308 31.39 3.85 -36.27
N LYS A 309 31.19 4.06 -37.59
CA LYS A 309 29.86 4.28 -38.20
C LYS A 309 28.96 3.06 -38.04
N GLU A 310 29.52 1.86 -38.17
CA GLU A 310 28.81 0.58 -38.03
C GLU A 310 28.31 0.35 -36.58
N ALA A 311 29.13 0.65 -35.57
CA ALA A 311 28.71 0.56 -34.17
C ALA A 311 27.65 1.63 -33.79
N LYS A 312 27.69 2.82 -34.41
CA LYS A 312 26.64 3.83 -34.27
C LYS A 312 25.29 3.35 -34.83
N LYS A 313 25.32 2.62 -35.95
CA LYS A 313 24.11 2.04 -36.57
C LYS A 313 23.47 1.02 -35.63
N ILE A 314 24.26 0.11 -35.07
CA ILE A 314 23.81 -0.89 -34.09
C ILE A 314 23.25 -0.20 -32.83
N ASN A 315 23.92 0.81 -32.26
CA ASN A 315 23.40 1.51 -31.08
C ASN A 315 22.02 2.16 -31.33
N ARG A 316 21.82 2.79 -32.50
CA ARG A 316 20.52 3.37 -32.86
C ARG A 316 19.44 2.29 -32.99
N ALA A 317 19.77 1.17 -33.61
CA ALA A 317 18.87 0.03 -33.76
C ALA A 317 18.53 -0.60 -32.40
N ILE A 318 19.51 -0.84 -31.52
CA ILE A 318 19.31 -1.34 -30.15
C ILE A 318 18.45 -0.38 -29.34
N ARG A 319 18.69 0.93 -29.43
CA ARG A 319 17.87 1.93 -28.71
C ARG A 319 16.41 1.90 -29.14
N LYS A 320 16.14 1.65 -30.44
CA LYS A 320 14.78 1.47 -30.94
C LYS A 320 14.19 0.14 -30.46
N LEU A 321 14.92 -0.95 -30.61
CA LEU A 321 14.50 -2.29 -30.18
C LEU A 321 14.25 -2.38 -28.67
N SER A 322 15.06 -1.73 -27.83
CA SER A 322 14.86 -1.63 -26.38
C SER A 322 13.56 -0.89 -26.03
N ARG A 323 13.20 0.17 -26.77
CA ARG A 323 11.91 0.87 -26.60
C ARG A 323 10.74 -0.02 -27.00
N ASP A 324 10.85 -0.68 -28.15
CA ASP A 324 9.81 -1.56 -28.67
C ASP A 324 9.60 -2.78 -27.75
N ARG A 325 10.69 -3.42 -27.29
CA ARG A 325 10.65 -4.52 -26.29
C ARG A 325 9.99 -4.08 -24.99
N LYS A 326 10.35 -2.92 -24.44
CA LYS A 326 9.73 -2.40 -23.20
C LYS A 326 8.24 -2.13 -23.37
N LYS A 327 7.82 -1.67 -24.55
CA LYS A 327 6.40 -1.46 -24.87
C LYS A 327 5.65 -2.80 -24.88
N VAL A 328 6.17 -3.80 -25.60
CA VAL A 328 5.56 -5.14 -25.67
C VAL A 328 5.49 -5.79 -24.28
N LEU A 329 6.59 -5.82 -23.53
CA LEU A 329 6.61 -6.40 -22.18
C LEU A 329 5.61 -5.74 -21.23
N ARG A 330 5.33 -4.45 -21.43
CA ARG A 330 4.35 -3.72 -20.64
C ARG A 330 2.91 -4.05 -21.04
N GLU A 331 2.61 -4.11 -22.33
CA GLU A 331 1.30 -4.52 -22.83
C GLU A 331 0.99 -5.95 -22.37
N MET A 332 1.95 -6.86 -22.51
CA MET A 332 1.89 -8.23 -21.98
C MET A 332 1.61 -8.24 -20.47
N LYS A 333 2.34 -7.43 -19.69
CA LYS A 333 2.14 -7.37 -18.23
C LYS A 333 0.76 -6.83 -17.86
N ASN A 334 0.28 -5.79 -18.55
CA ASN A 334 -1.03 -5.20 -18.27
C ASN A 334 -2.16 -6.19 -18.58
N GLU A 335 -2.10 -6.85 -19.73
CA GLU A 335 -3.07 -7.86 -20.13
C GLU A 335 -3.03 -9.10 -19.22
N LYS A 336 -1.83 -9.47 -18.75
CA LYS A 336 -1.67 -10.53 -17.75
C LYS A 336 -2.34 -10.17 -16.42
N ILE A 337 -2.15 -8.95 -15.93
CA ILE A 337 -2.82 -8.48 -14.70
C ILE A 337 -4.34 -8.46 -14.91
N GLU A 338 -4.81 -8.05 -16.08
CA GLU A 338 -6.23 -8.02 -16.42
C GLU A 338 -6.88 -9.41 -16.43
N ASN A 339 -6.20 -10.40 -17.02
CA ASN A 339 -6.67 -11.79 -17.08
C ASN A 339 -6.39 -12.60 -15.80
N SER A 340 -5.60 -12.06 -14.87
CA SER A 340 -5.28 -12.72 -13.61
C SER A 340 -6.51 -12.93 -12.73
N ILE A 341 -6.47 -13.90 -11.79
CA ILE A 341 -7.54 -14.12 -10.81
C ILE A 341 -7.86 -12.81 -10.07
N LEU A 342 -6.84 -12.02 -9.75
CA LEU A 342 -7.03 -10.71 -9.11
C LEU A 342 -7.76 -9.72 -10.03
N GLY A 343 -7.40 -9.69 -11.32
CA GLY A 343 -8.05 -8.89 -12.37
C GLY A 343 -9.52 -9.27 -12.57
N MET A 344 -9.80 -10.57 -12.68
CA MET A 344 -11.15 -11.12 -12.79
C MET A 344 -12.00 -10.76 -11.56
N THR A 345 -11.44 -10.88 -10.36
CA THR A 345 -12.13 -10.49 -9.11
C THR A 345 -12.37 -8.97 -9.08
N GLY A 346 -11.42 -8.18 -9.56
CA GLY A 346 -11.56 -6.72 -9.66
C GLY A 346 -12.69 -6.28 -10.60
N ARG A 347 -12.83 -6.95 -11.75
CA ARG A 347 -13.95 -6.75 -12.69
C ARG A 347 -15.28 -7.23 -12.11
N ALA A 348 -15.29 -8.33 -11.36
CA ALA A 348 -16.50 -8.83 -10.71
C ALA A 348 -17.08 -7.84 -9.68
N LEU A 349 -16.23 -6.97 -9.09
CA LEU A 349 -16.66 -5.91 -8.17
C LEU A 349 -17.18 -4.64 -8.87
N GLU A 350 -16.87 -4.46 -10.16
CA GLU A 350 -17.21 -3.26 -10.94
C GLU A 350 -18.70 -2.89 -10.93
N PRO A 351 -19.67 -3.84 -11.01
CA PRO A 351 -21.10 -3.50 -10.96
C PRO A 351 -21.53 -2.79 -9.69
N ILE A 352 -20.84 -3.04 -8.57
CA ILE A 352 -21.11 -2.42 -7.28
C ILE A 352 -20.32 -1.12 -7.16
N THR A 353 -19.06 -1.12 -7.60
CA THR A 353 -18.16 0.02 -7.41
C THR A 353 -18.30 1.12 -8.46
N LYS A 354 -18.99 0.87 -9.58
CA LYS A 354 -19.27 1.89 -10.60
C LYS A 354 -20.01 3.10 -10.03
N TYR A 355 -20.85 2.91 -9.01
CA TYR A 355 -21.57 3.99 -8.33
C TYR A 355 -20.65 4.90 -7.52
N ALA A 356 -19.46 4.41 -7.15
CA ALA A 356 -18.39 5.18 -6.54
C ALA A 356 -17.41 5.78 -7.58
N GLY A 357 -17.65 5.56 -8.87
CA GLY A 357 -16.75 5.97 -9.95
C GLY A 357 -15.47 5.13 -10.03
N PHE A 358 -15.50 3.85 -9.60
CA PHE A 358 -14.29 3.01 -9.64
C PHE A 358 -14.31 2.08 -10.84
N ASP A 359 -13.17 2.00 -11.53
CA ASP A 359 -12.92 0.95 -12.52
C ASP A 359 -12.27 -0.29 -11.87
N TRP A 360 -12.22 -1.37 -12.63
CA TRP A 360 -11.54 -2.60 -12.26
C TRP A 360 -10.09 -2.39 -11.77
N LYS A 361 -9.36 -1.40 -12.29
CA LYS A 361 -7.97 -1.09 -11.90
C LYS A 361 -7.87 -0.66 -10.44
N ILE A 362 -8.82 0.18 -9.97
CA ILE A 362 -8.89 0.60 -8.57
C ILE A 362 -9.30 -0.59 -7.69
N ASN A 363 -10.24 -1.41 -8.15
CA ASN A 363 -10.65 -2.62 -7.44
C ASN A 363 -9.49 -3.60 -7.25
N VAL A 364 -8.68 -3.83 -8.29
CA VAL A 364 -7.46 -4.66 -8.22
C VAL A 364 -6.44 -4.06 -7.25
N ALA A 365 -6.21 -2.74 -7.30
CA ALA A 365 -5.33 -2.06 -6.37
C ALA A 365 -5.83 -2.20 -4.91
N PHE A 366 -7.14 -2.10 -4.69
CA PHE A 366 -7.76 -2.31 -3.39
C PHE A 366 -7.61 -3.75 -2.88
N LEU A 367 -7.89 -4.75 -3.72
CA LEU A 367 -7.71 -6.16 -3.36
C LEU A 367 -6.25 -6.48 -3.03
N SER A 368 -5.31 -5.93 -3.82
CA SER A 368 -3.88 -6.01 -3.51
C SER A 368 -3.55 -5.33 -2.17
N SER A 369 -4.16 -4.19 -1.87
CA SER A 369 -3.96 -3.42 -0.64
C SER A 369 -4.32 -4.18 0.64
N PHE A 370 -5.28 -5.11 0.56
CA PHE A 370 -5.73 -5.88 1.72
C PHE A 370 -4.61 -6.80 2.23
N ALA A 371 -3.83 -7.31 1.29
CA ALA A 371 -2.71 -8.19 1.55
C ALA A 371 -1.45 -7.42 1.99
N ALA A 372 -1.08 -6.37 1.26
CA ALA A 372 -0.05 -5.41 1.67
C ALA A 372 -0.46 -4.00 1.23
N ARG A 373 -0.59 -3.06 2.17
CA ARG A 373 -1.16 -1.74 1.82
C ARG A 373 -0.26 -0.95 0.88
N GLU A 374 1.05 -1.17 0.97
CA GLU A 374 2.06 -0.58 0.10
C GLU A 374 2.00 -1.13 -1.34
N SER A 375 1.51 -2.36 -1.54
CA SER A 375 1.40 -2.93 -2.88
C SER A 375 0.34 -2.24 -3.73
N ALA A 376 -0.63 -1.54 -3.13
CA ALA A 376 -1.64 -0.78 -3.86
C ALA A 376 -1.01 0.30 -4.77
N VAL A 377 -0.04 1.05 -4.25
CA VAL A 377 0.69 2.07 -5.01
C VAL A 377 1.56 1.43 -6.07
N ALA A 378 2.20 0.31 -5.77
CA ALA A 378 3.01 -0.42 -6.75
C ALA A 378 2.14 -0.98 -7.89
N THR A 379 0.94 -1.47 -7.58
CA THR A 379 -0.05 -1.96 -8.55
C THR A 379 -0.54 -0.82 -9.43
N LEU A 380 -1.02 0.30 -8.84
CA LEU A 380 -1.45 1.49 -9.58
C LEU A 380 -0.32 2.07 -10.43
N GLY A 381 0.86 2.23 -9.86
CA GLY A 381 2.06 2.67 -10.59
C GLY A 381 2.37 1.73 -11.75
N SER A 382 2.31 0.41 -11.56
CA SER A 382 2.59 -0.52 -12.65
C SER A 382 1.56 -0.47 -13.79
N ILE A 383 0.29 -0.22 -13.46
CA ILE A 383 -0.81 -0.16 -14.43
C ILE A 383 -0.79 1.18 -15.17
N TYR A 384 -0.56 2.29 -14.46
CA TYR A 384 -0.64 3.65 -15.01
C TYR A 384 0.70 4.25 -15.48
N GLU A 385 1.87 3.76 -15.06
CA GLU A 385 3.18 4.26 -15.53
C GLU A 385 3.38 3.93 -17.02
N ASN A 386 3.03 4.88 -17.90
CA ASN A 386 3.53 4.96 -19.27
C ASN A 386 5.02 5.35 -19.23
N ASN A 387 5.90 4.44 -19.64
CA ASN A 387 7.33 4.66 -19.90
C ASN A 387 8.24 4.91 -18.69
N LYS A 388 8.90 3.85 -18.18
CA LYS A 388 10.17 3.98 -17.42
C LYS A 388 11.35 4.57 -18.23
N ALA A 389 11.09 5.02 -19.46
CA ALA A 389 12.08 5.61 -20.35
C ALA A 389 12.09 7.14 -20.31
N ASP A 390 11.02 7.78 -19.83
CA ASP A 390 10.96 9.20 -19.52
C ASP A 390 10.75 9.36 -18.02
N SER A 391 11.43 10.30 -17.42
CA SER A 391 11.44 10.59 -15.97
C SER A 391 10.11 11.14 -15.43
N LYS A 392 8.95 10.69 -15.93
CA LYS A 392 7.64 11.07 -15.40
C LYS A 392 7.37 10.31 -14.10
N ARG A 393 6.93 11.02 -13.07
CA ARG A 393 6.58 10.40 -11.79
C ARG A 393 5.23 9.67 -11.91
N ALA A 394 4.97 8.69 -11.04
CA ALA A 394 3.76 7.88 -11.07
C ALA A 394 2.47 8.70 -10.94
N GLU A 395 2.52 9.84 -10.23
CA GLU A 395 1.40 10.77 -10.08
C GLU A 395 0.98 11.39 -11.42
N GLU A 396 1.95 11.80 -12.23
CA GLU A 396 1.71 12.44 -13.53
C GLU A 396 1.16 11.43 -14.54
N ALA A 397 1.70 10.22 -14.52
CA ALA A 397 1.22 9.14 -15.37
C ALA A 397 -0.22 8.74 -15.03
N MET A 398 -0.59 8.77 -13.75
CA MET A 398 -1.98 8.53 -13.32
C MET A 398 -2.90 9.67 -13.76
N ALA A 399 -2.50 10.93 -13.61
CA ALA A 399 -3.29 12.08 -14.04
C ALA A 399 -3.58 12.06 -15.56
N GLU A 400 -2.58 11.73 -16.38
CA GLU A 400 -2.72 11.72 -17.85
C GLU A 400 -3.48 10.51 -18.41
N ASN A 401 -3.28 9.31 -17.84
CA ASN A 401 -3.72 8.05 -18.47
C ASN A 401 -4.95 7.40 -17.82
N SER A 402 -5.45 7.95 -16.71
CA SER A 402 -6.57 7.33 -15.99
C SER A 402 -7.95 7.75 -16.49
N GLY A 403 -8.10 8.97 -17.03
CA GLY A 403 -9.43 9.53 -17.33
C GLY A 403 -10.23 9.94 -16.09
N TYR A 404 -9.63 9.90 -14.89
CA TYR A 404 -10.30 10.29 -13.65
C TYR A 404 -10.36 11.80 -13.46
N THR A 405 -11.46 12.27 -12.89
CA THR A 405 -11.60 13.65 -12.42
C THR A 405 -11.19 13.75 -10.94
N PRO A 406 -10.95 14.96 -10.40
CA PRO A 406 -10.70 15.15 -8.97
C PRO A 406 -11.82 14.57 -8.08
N LEU A 407 -13.07 14.56 -8.54
CA LEU A 407 -14.19 13.94 -7.82
C LEU A 407 -14.01 12.42 -7.65
N HIS A 408 -13.54 11.73 -8.68
CA HIS A 408 -13.21 10.30 -8.61
C HIS A 408 -12.10 10.07 -7.56
N ALA A 409 -11.05 10.90 -7.58
CA ALA A 409 -9.96 10.81 -6.62
C ALA A 409 -10.43 11.02 -5.17
N ALA A 410 -11.34 11.97 -4.91
CA ALA A 410 -11.95 12.17 -3.60
C ALA A 410 -12.75 10.94 -3.14
N ALA A 411 -13.58 10.36 -4.02
CA ALA A 411 -14.34 9.15 -3.73
C ALA A 411 -13.43 7.95 -3.40
N ILE A 412 -12.33 7.78 -4.15
CA ILE A 412 -11.32 6.72 -3.90
C ILE A 412 -10.62 6.94 -2.55
N ILE A 413 -10.29 8.19 -2.19
CA ILE A 413 -9.69 8.52 -0.89
C ILE A 413 -10.65 8.14 0.25
N ILE A 414 -11.93 8.54 0.18
CA ILE A 414 -12.95 8.22 1.19
C ILE A 414 -13.10 6.71 1.36
N PHE A 415 -13.15 5.97 0.26
CA PHE A 415 -13.18 4.51 0.29
C PHE A 415 -11.94 3.95 1.00
N MET A 416 -10.74 4.41 0.63
CA MET A 416 -9.50 3.94 1.24
C MET A 416 -9.41 4.27 2.74
N ILE A 417 -9.93 5.43 3.17
CA ILE A 417 -10.05 5.80 4.59
C ILE A 417 -10.88 4.76 5.35
N LEU A 418 -12.08 4.44 4.86
CA LEU A 418 -13.04 3.58 5.53
C LEU A 418 -12.72 2.08 5.44
N THR A 419 -11.95 1.67 4.43
CA THR A 419 -11.61 0.26 4.26
C THR A 419 -10.80 -0.29 5.44
N PRO A 420 -10.98 -1.59 5.77
CA PRO A 420 -10.21 -2.22 6.84
C PRO A 420 -8.71 -2.10 6.53
N PRO A 421 -7.79 -2.23 7.51
CA PRO A 421 -6.34 -2.24 7.29
C PRO A 421 -5.89 -3.58 6.67
N CYS A 422 -4.68 -4.04 6.96
CA CYS A 422 -4.12 -5.27 6.39
C CYS A 422 -4.63 -6.55 7.07
N ILE A 423 -4.47 -7.69 6.38
CA ILE A 423 -4.77 -9.04 6.91
C ILE A 423 -4.14 -9.29 8.29
N ALA A 424 -2.92 -8.79 8.52
CA ALA A 424 -2.24 -8.93 9.80
C ALA A 424 -3.06 -8.33 10.97
N THR A 425 -3.69 -7.18 10.76
CA THR A 425 -4.60 -6.60 11.77
C THR A 425 -5.82 -7.49 12.00
N MET A 426 -6.40 -8.06 10.95
CA MET A 426 -7.57 -8.94 11.08
C MET A 426 -7.26 -10.21 11.87
N ILE A 427 -6.07 -10.79 11.69
CA ILE A 427 -5.59 -11.92 12.49
C ILE A 427 -5.46 -11.51 13.95
N VAL A 428 -4.93 -10.32 14.24
CA VAL A 428 -4.84 -9.82 15.62
C VAL A 428 -6.21 -9.54 16.22
N VAL A 429 -7.17 -9.02 15.45
CA VAL A 429 -8.59 -8.91 15.87
C VAL A 429 -9.12 -10.27 16.25
N LYS A 430 -8.89 -11.31 15.44
CA LYS A 430 -9.26 -12.70 15.80
C LYS A 430 -8.59 -13.17 17.08
N MET A 431 -7.31 -12.85 17.28
CA MET A 431 -6.58 -13.25 18.49
C MET A 431 -7.11 -12.55 19.76
N GLN A 432 -7.50 -11.27 19.68
CA GLN A 432 -8.01 -10.52 20.83
C GLN A 432 -9.48 -10.82 21.13
N THR A 433 -10.28 -11.11 20.11
CA THR A 433 -11.72 -11.45 20.27
C THR A 433 -11.97 -12.95 20.45
N ASN A 434 -10.95 -13.77 20.19
CA ASN A 434 -11.02 -15.24 20.13
C ASN A 434 -12.17 -15.78 19.24
N SER A 435 -12.54 -15.05 18.18
CA SER A 435 -13.67 -15.43 17.32
C SER A 435 -13.46 -15.04 15.86
N TYR A 436 -13.74 -15.98 14.95
CA TYR A 436 -13.75 -15.71 13.51
C TYR A 436 -14.94 -14.85 13.08
N LYS A 437 -16.06 -14.87 13.82
CA LYS A 437 -17.25 -14.06 13.50
C LYS A 437 -16.91 -12.56 13.55
N TRP A 438 -16.20 -12.14 14.59
CA TRP A 438 -15.76 -10.74 14.75
C TRP A 438 -14.68 -10.33 13.74
N MET A 439 -13.82 -11.26 13.34
CA MET A 439 -12.85 -11.03 12.26
C MET A 439 -13.55 -10.77 10.93
N ILE A 440 -14.50 -11.62 10.54
CA ILE A 440 -15.28 -11.46 9.30
C ILE A 440 -16.06 -10.15 9.34
N PHE A 441 -16.72 -9.84 10.46
CA PHE A 441 -17.40 -8.58 10.66
C PHE A 441 -16.46 -7.37 10.48
N ALA A 442 -15.26 -7.40 11.07
CA ALA A 442 -14.25 -6.35 10.94
C ALA A 442 -13.67 -6.21 9.51
N ILE A 443 -13.89 -7.18 8.63
CA ILE A 443 -13.49 -7.11 7.22
C ILE A 443 -14.63 -6.53 6.37
N PHE A 444 -15.82 -7.14 6.44
CA PHE A 444 -16.90 -6.80 5.52
C PHE A 444 -17.65 -5.53 5.89
N PHE A 445 -17.83 -5.25 7.18
CA PHE A 445 -18.56 -4.05 7.61
C PHE A 445 -17.88 -2.74 7.15
N PRO A 446 -16.55 -2.54 7.33
CA PRO A 446 -15.90 -1.34 6.83
C PRO A 446 -15.85 -1.27 5.29
N VAL A 447 -15.73 -2.41 4.59
CA VAL A 447 -15.77 -2.43 3.11
C VAL A 447 -17.13 -1.96 2.61
N PHE A 448 -18.21 -2.51 3.16
CA PHE A 448 -19.57 -2.11 2.80
C PHE A 448 -19.81 -0.63 3.10
N LEU A 449 -19.42 -0.17 4.30
CA LEU A 449 -19.53 1.23 4.69
C LEU A 449 -18.72 2.13 3.76
N GLY A 450 -17.51 1.73 3.38
CA GLY A 450 -16.65 2.44 2.45
C GLY A 450 -17.28 2.60 1.07
N ILE A 451 -17.80 1.51 0.49
CA ILE A 451 -18.49 1.55 -0.80
C ILE A 451 -19.72 2.45 -0.74
N ALA A 452 -20.53 2.34 0.32
CA ALA A 452 -21.73 3.14 0.50
C ALA A 452 -21.40 4.65 0.60
N MET A 453 -20.45 5.03 1.45
CA MET A 453 -20.06 6.44 1.65
C MET A 453 -19.35 7.03 0.43
N SER A 454 -18.52 6.24 -0.25
CA SER A 454 -17.87 6.67 -1.48
C SER A 454 -18.88 6.86 -2.61
N SER A 455 -19.81 5.92 -2.80
CA SER A 455 -20.89 6.03 -3.80
C SER A 455 -21.80 7.21 -3.52
N LEU A 456 -22.15 7.45 -2.25
CA LEU A 456 -22.94 8.61 -1.84
C LEU A 456 -22.20 9.91 -2.17
N THR A 457 -20.92 10.02 -1.81
CA THR A 457 -20.13 11.23 -2.06
C THR A 457 -19.96 11.49 -3.56
N PHE A 458 -19.71 10.44 -4.35
CA PHE A 458 -19.58 10.56 -5.80
C PHE A 458 -20.89 10.96 -6.47
N THR A 459 -22.01 10.33 -6.09
CA THR A 459 -23.34 10.62 -6.64
C THR A 459 -23.79 12.04 -6.29
N VAL A 460 -23.66 12.44 -5.02
CA VAL A 460 -23.97 13.80 -4.57
C VAL A 460 -23.06 14.81 -5.28
N GLY A 461 -21.76 14.53 -5.38
CA GLY A 461 -20.82 15.39 -6.09
C GLY A 461 -21.18 15.57 -7.57
N ASN A 462 -21.65 14.52 -8.24
CA ASN A 462 -22.07 14.60 -9.63
C ASN A 462 -23.38 15.38 -9.80
N ILE A 463 -24.37 15.19 -8.91
CA ILE A 463 -25.65 15.92 -8.94
C ILE A 463 -25.44 17.42 -8.74
N PHE A 464 -24.59 17.79 -7.78
CA PHE A 464 -24.31 19.19 -7.45
C PHE A 464 -23.12 19.78 -8.23
N SER A 465 -22.52 19.02 -9.16
CA SER A 465 -21.33 19.40 -9.92
C SER A 465 -20.18 19.95 -9.04
N LEU A 466 -19.98 19.34 -7.86
CA LEU A 466 -18.97 19.75 -6.90
C LEU A 466 -17.56 19.44 -7.40
N ASN A 467 -16.61 20.32 -7.08
CA ASN A 467 -15.19 20.03 -7.24
C ASN A 467 -14.75 18.94 -6.25
N GLY A 468 -13.63 18.26 -6.54
CA GLY A 468 -13.14 17.15 -5.70
C GLY A 468 -12.86 17.56 -4.24
N VAL A 469 -12.39 18.79 -4.01
CA VAL A 469 -12.13 19.30 -2.66
C VAL A 469 -13.40 19.75 -1.96
N GLU A 470 -14.35 20.34 -2.69
CA GLU A 470 -15.69 20.66 -2.15
C GLU A 470 -16.43 19.39 -1.72
N ALA A 471 -16.36 18.33 -2.53
CA ALA A 471 -16.94 17.03 -2.19
C ALA A 471 -16.32 16.44 -0.91
N MET A 472 -14.99 16.48 -0.79
CA MET A 472 -14.29 16.03 0.41
C MET A 472 -14.60 16.90 1.64
N ALA A 473 -14.68 18.22 1.48
CA ALA A 473 -15.04 19.15 2.55
C ALA A 473 -16.48 18.91 3.03
N THR A 474 -17.42 18.69 2.09
CA THR A 474 -18.81 18.37 2.41
C THR A 474 -18.91 17.07 3.20
N PHE A 475 -18.20 16.03 2.76
CA PHE A 475 -18.09 14.77 3.50
C PHE A 475 -17.50 14.98 4.91
N TYR A 476 -16.43 15.77 5.00
CA TYR A 476 -15.76 16.08 6.26
C TYR A 476 -16.73 16.73 7.26
N PHE A 477 -17.35 17.84 6.88
CA PHE A 477 -18.24 18.58 7.77
C PHE A 477 -19.50 17.78 8.11
N ALA A 478 -20.05 17.00 7.18
CA ALA A 478 -21.18 16.12 7.44
C ALA A 478 -20.85 15.09 8.54
N ILE A 479 -19.71 14.40 8.44
CA ILE A 479 -19.31 13.42 9.46
C ILE A 479 -19.03 14.08 10.80
N VAL A 480 -18.33 15.22 10.83
CA VAL A 480 -18.08 15.97 12.07
C VAL A 480 -19.41 16.37 12.72
N PHE A 481 -20.34 16.92 11.94
CA PHE A 481 -21.65 17.34 12.42
C PHE A 481 -22.47 16.17 12.97
N ILE A 482 -22.55 15.05 12.25
CA ILE A 482 -23.23 13.83 12.72
C ILE A 482 -22.57 13.31 14.01
N THR A 483 -21.24 13.32 14.08
CA THR A 483 -20.50 12.87 15.28
C THR A 483 -20.83 13.75 16.49
N LEU A 484 -20.91 15.07 16.31
CA LEU A 484 -21.28 16.02 17.36
C LEU A 484 -22.73 15.84 17.82
N ILE A 485 -23.68 15.71 16.89
CA ILE A 485 -25.09 15.44 17.22
C ILE A 485 -25.19 14.14 18.01
N LEU A 486 -24.58 13.07 17.50
CA LEU A 486 -24.62 11.80 18.17
C LEU A 486 -23.98 11.90 19.54
N ALA A 487 -22.90 12.67 19.74
CA ALA A 487 -22.26 12.84 21.06
C ALA A 487 -23.23 13.30 22.17
N PHE A 488 -24.30 14.04 21.84
CA PHE A 488 -25.32 14.47 22.81
C PHE A 488 -26.34 13.37 23.15
N TYR A 489 -26.52 12.35 22.31
CA TYR A 489 -27.49 11.28 22.56
C TYR A 489 -26.98 10.30 23.65
N PRO A 490 -27.69 10.13 24.78
CA PRO A 490 -27.21 9.28 25.87
C PRO A 490 -27.27 7.78 25.51
N SER A 491 -26.14 7.08 25.69
CA SER A 491 -26.10 5.63 25.53
C SER A 491 -26.62 4.92 26.78
N LYS A 492 -27.62 4.05 26.66
CA LYS A 492 -28.03 3.15 27.76
C LYS A 492 -26.89 2.16 28.05
N SER A 493 -26.46 2.06 29.31
CA SER A 493 -25.48 1.06 29.79
C SER A 493 -26.16 0.03 30.69
N ILE A 494 -25.72 -1.22 30.58
CA ILE A 494 -26.06 -2.27 31.54
C ILE A 494 -24.87 -2.35 32.49
N ASN A 495 -25.01 -1.81 33.69
CA ASN A 495 -23.95 -1.85 34.69
C ASN A 495 -23.69 -3.29 35.12
N TRP A 496 -22.43 -3.63 35.34
CA TRP A 496 -22.05 -4.90 35.96
C TRP A 496 -22.73 -5.03 37.33
N LYS A 497 -23.51 -6.10 37.53
CA LYS A 497 -24.33 -6.32 38.76
C LYS A 497 -23.60 -7.06 39.88
N GLY A 498 -22.31 -7.39 39.71
CA GLY A 498 -21.60 -8.24 40.65
C GLY A 498 -21.90 -9.73 40.45
N GLY A 499 -20.91 -10.58 40.75
CA GLY A 499 -21.02 -12.04 40.70
C GLY A 499 -20.02 -12.69 39.75
N LEU A 500 -19.32 -13.73 40.22
CA LEU A 500 -18.67 -14.70 39.36
C LEU A 500 -19.78 -15.44 38.62
N ASN A 501 -19.95 -15.19 37.32
CA ASN A 501 -20.70 -16.13 36.49
C ASN A 501 -19.96 -17.47 36.59
N LYS A 502 -20.55 -18.43 37.31
CA LYS A 502 -20.14 -19.82 37.19
C LYS A 502 -20.48 -20.27 35.77
N VAL A 503 -19.52 -21.02 35.21
CA VAL A 503 -19.49 -21.73 33.92
C VAL A 503 -18.79 -20.97 32.80
#